data_AF-A0A7C1K8P9-F1
#
_entry.id   AF-A0A7C1K8P9-F1
#
_cell.length_a   1.000
_cell.length_b   1.000
_cell.length_c   1.000
_cell.angle_alpha   90.00
_cell.angle_beta   90.00
_cell.angle_gamma   90.00
#
_symmetry.space_group_name_H-M   'P 1'
#
loop_
_entity.id
_entity.type
_entity.pdbx_description
1 polymer ?
#
loop_
_entity_poly.entity_id
_entity_poly.type
_entity_poly.pdbx_seq_one_letter_code
_entity_poly.pdbx_strand_id
1 'polypeptide(L)' 'MSVGQIKGLPEEEVKKWVDHIALICLSDEFQQLKEELETLYFDSSLSDSQITAFSDALYAVIAEKLKLD' A
#
# COMPACT_ATOMS: atom_id res chain seq x y z
N MET A 1 -13.28 -6.81 15.58
CA MET A 1 -13.95 -6.15 14.44
C MET A 1 -13.63 -6.98 13.22
N SER A 2 -14.62 -7.65 12.64
CA SER A 2 -14.42 -8.47 11.44
C SER A 2 -14.19 -7.53 10.27
N VAL A 3 -13.18 -7.80 9.45
CA VAL A 3 -12.93 -7.13 8.17
C VAL A 3 -14.05 -7.55 7.22
N GLY A 4 -15.23 -6.96 7.40
CA GLY A 4 -16.43 -7.35 6.69
C GLY A 4 -17.32 -6.13 6.56
N GLN A 5 -17.61 -5.79 5.31
CA GLN A 5 -18.50 -4.71 4.85
C GLN A 5 -17.81 -3.37 4.53
N ILE A 6 -16.90 -3.40 3.56
CA ILE A 6 -16.83 -2.31 2.58
C ILE A 6 -18.12 -2.42 1.75
N LYS A 7 -19.08 -1.55 2.04
CA LYS A 7 -20.48 -1.63 1.56
C LYS A 7 -20.53 -1.66 0.02
N GLY A 8 -20.83 -2.82 -0.57
CA GLY A 8 -21.09 -2.98 -2.01
C GLY A 8 -20.22 -4.00 -2.74
N LEU A 9 -19.16 -4.52 -2.12
CA LEU A 9 -18.28 -5.54 -2.74
C LEU A 9 -18.51 -6.94 -2.13
N PRO A 10 -18.51 -8.01 -2.94
CA PRO A 10 -18.49 -9.38 -2.45
C PRO A 10 -17.29 -9.62 -1.52
N GLU A 11 -17.50 -10.31 -0.40
CA GLU A 11 -16.44 -10.62 0.57
C GLU A 11 -15.24 -11.33 -0.09
N GLU A 12 -15.51 -12.24 -1.02
CA GLU A 12 -14.49 -12.97 -1.76
C GLU A 12 -13.66 -12.08 -2.69
N GLU A 13 -14.24 -11.00 -3.23
CA GLU A 13 -13.46 -10.02 -3.97
C GLU A 13 -12.55 -9.26 -3.00
N VAL A 14 -13.10 -8.74 -1.90
CA VAL A 14 -12.32 -8.03 -0.87
C VAL A 14 -11.14 -8.87 -0.38
N LYS A 15 -11.35 -10.17 -0.13
CA LYS A 15 -10.26 -11.09 0.25
C LYS A 15 -9.15 -11.16 -0.80
N LYS A 16 -9.50 -11.30 -2.08
CA LYS A 16 -8.52 -11.33 -3.18
C LYS A 16 -7.70 -10.03 -3.25
N TRP A 17 -8.34 -8.88 -3.08
CA TRP A 17 -7.65 -7.59 -3.03
C TRP A 17 -6.70 -7.50 -1.84
N VAL A 18 -7.14 -7.93 -0.65
CA VAL A 18 -6.32 -7.95 0.57
C VAL A 18 -5.12 -8.87 0.43
N ASP A 19 -5.31 -10.08 -0.10
CA ASP A 19 -4.22 -11.03 -0.32
C ASP A 19 -3.18 -10.47 -1.30
N HIS A 20 -3.62 -9.80 -2.36
CA HIS A 20 -2.72 -9.18 -3.33
C HIS A 20 -1.94 -8.01 -2.73
N ILE A 21 -2.61 -7.15 -1.95
CA ILE A 21 -1.96 -6.06 -1.23
C ILE A 21 -0.95 -6.62 -0.21
N ALA A 22 -1.29 -7.70 0.50
CA ALA A 22 -0.38 -8.34 1.43
C ALA A 22 0.89 -8.84 0.73
N LEU A 23 0.76 -9.44 -0.46
CA LEU A 23 1.91 -9.86 -1.26
C LEU A 23 2.78 -8.68 -1.72
N ILE A 24 2.17 -7.56 -2.12
CA ILE A 24 2.90 -6.32 -2.43
C ILE A 24 3.65 -5.83 -1.20
N CYS A 25 2.98 -5.75 -0.04
CA CYS A 25 3.59 -5.31 1.20
C CYS A 25 4.75 -6.20 1.64
N LEU A 26 4.81 -7.46 1.22
CA LEU A 26 5.91 -8.37 1.53
C LEU A 26 7.06 -8.34 0.51
N SER A 27 6.93 -7.59 -0.59
CA SER A 27 8.00 -7.51 -1.60
C SER A 27 9.13 -6.60 -1.15
N ASP A 28 10.37 -6.96 -1.50
CA ASP A 28 11.55 -6.15 -1.21
C ASP A 28 11.47 -4.77 -1.87
N GLU A 29 10.95 -4.72 -3.10
CA GLU A 29 10.72 -3.50 -3.87
C GLU A 29 9.83 -2.51 -3.12
N PHE A 30 8.70 -2.98 -2.58
CA PHE A 30 7.79 -2.13 -1.82
C PHE A 30 8.42 -1.67 -0.50
N GLN A 31 9.07 -2.59 0.23
CA GLN A 31 9.68 -2.28 1.52
C GLN A 31 10.80 -1.24 1.38
N GLN A 32 11.65 -1.37 0.37
CA GLN A 32 12.71 -0.40 0.06
C GLN A 32 12.13 0.97 -0.28
N LEU A 33 11.16 1.02 -1.21
CA LEU A 33 10.53 2.28 -1.60
C LEU A 33 9.84 2.96 -0.40
N LYS A 34 9.14 2.20 0.44
CA LYS A 34 8.50 2.71 1.65
C LYS A 34 9.54 3.31 2.61
N GLU A 35 10.65 2.64 2.85
CA GLU A 35 11.70 3.10 3.75
C GLU A 35 12.38 4.39 3.25
N GLU A 36 12.64 4.47 1.94
CA GLU A 36 13.17 5.67 1.30
C GLU A 36 12.21 6.86 1.45
N LEU A 37 10.91 6.66 1.17
CA LEU A 37 9.89 7.69 1.32
C LEU A 37 9.69 8.09 2.78
N GLU A 38 9.71 7.14 3.72
CA GLU A 38 9.55 7.40 5.15
C GLU A 38 10.71 8.27 5.67
N THR A 39 11.94 7.99 5.24
CA THR A 39 13.12 8.80 5.54
C THR A 39 12.99 10.21 4.97
N LEU A 40 12.61 10.33 3.69
CA LEU A 40 12.43 11.62 3.03
C LEU A 40 11.34 12.47 3.70
N TYR A 41 10.21 11.86 4.07
CA TYR A 41 9.10 12.54 4.72
C TYR A 41 9.42 12.91 6.17
N PHE A 42 10.18 12.06 6.87
CA PHE A 42 10.68 12.39 8.19
C PHE A 42 11.62 13.61 8.16
N ASP A 43 12.60 13.62 7.24
CA ASP A 43 13.57 14.70 7.11
C ASP A 43 12.92 16.04 6.71
N SER A 44 11.80 15.98 5.97
CA SER A 44 10.99 17.15 5.61
C SER A 44 10.01 17.62 6.70
N SER A 45 10.05 17.00 7.89
CA SER A 45 9.15 17.28 9.02
C SER A 45 7.66 17.11 8.70
N LEU A 46 7.34 16.19 7.78
CA LEU A 46 5.96 15.84 7.46
C LEU A 46 5.36 15.02 8.60
N SER A 47 4.23 15.47 9.14
CA SER A 47 3.46 14.68 10.11
C SER A 47 2.96 13.38 9.47
N ASP A 48 2.93 12.30 10.24
CA ASP A 48 2.48 10.98 9.77
C ASP A 48 3.32 10.45 8.58
N SER A 49 4.62 10.74 8.58
CA SER A 49 5.58 10.33 7.54
C SER A 49 5.47 8.84 7.18
N GLN A 50 5.29 7.97 8.18
CA GLN A 50 5.13 6.54 7.99
C GLN A 50 3.86 6.16 7.21
N ILE A 51 2.71 6.75 7.55
CA ILE A 51 1.42 6.45 6.90
C ILE A 51 1.41 7.00 5.47
N THR A 52 1.99 8.19 5.29
CA THR A 52 2.12 8.86 3.99
C THR A 52 3.04 8.05 3.08
N ALA A 53 4.22 7.65 3.56
CA ALA A 53 5.17 6.81 2.82
C ALA A 53 4.57 5.46 2.43
N PHE A 54 3.85 4.80 3.35
CA PHE A 54 3.16 3.56 3.06
C PHE A 54 2.13 3.73 1.93
N SER A 55 1.31 4.78 2.01
CA SER A 55 0.25 5.03 1.03
C SER A 55 0.81 5.36 -0.35
N ASP A 56 1.84 6.19 -0.40
CA ASP A 56 2.51 6.59 -1.65
C ASP A 56 3.27 5.42 -2.29
N ALA A 57 4.01 4.64 -1.51
CA ALA A 57 4.68 3.44 -2.00
C ALA A 57 3.67 2.43 -2.56
N LEU A 58 2.55 2.22 -1.87
CA LEU A 58 1.54 1.24 -2.31
C LEU A 58 0.86 1.71 -3.59
N TYR A 59 0.52 2.99 -3.67
CA TYR A 59 -0.06 3.58 -4.87
C TYR A 59 0.91 3.49 -6.05
N ALA A 60 2.20 3.81 -5.85
CA ALA A 60 3.22 3.74 -6.89
C ALA A 60 3.34 2.33 -7.48
N VAL A 61 3.48 1.31 -6.63
CA VAL A 61 3.62 -0.10 -7.07
C VAL A 61 2.36 -0.59 -7.77
N ILE A 62 1.17 -0.27 -7.26
CA ILE A 62 -0.09 -0.65 -7.92
C ILE A 62 -0.22 0.06 -9.28
N ALA A 63 0.07 1.36 -9.35
CA ALA A 63 -0.02 2.14 -10.58
C ALA A 63 0.97 1.66 -11.64
N GLU A 64 2.16 1.21 -11.25
CA GLU A 64 3.12 0.59 -12.15
C GLU A 64 2.62 -0.74 -12.70
N LYS A 65 2.07 -1.61 -11.85
CA LYS A 65 1.47 -2.88 -12.29
C LYS A 65 0.29 -2.68 -13.23
N LEU A 66 -0.51 -1.63 -13.03
CA LEU A 66 -1.64 -1.28 -13.90
C LEU A 66 -1.22 -0.66 -15.25
N LYS A 67 0.02 -0.19 -15.40
CA LYS A 67 0.55 0.33 -16.69
C LYS A 67 1.00 -0.78 -17.65
N LEU A 68 1.01 -2.04 -17.21
CA LEU A 68 1.49 -3.20 -17.97
C LEU A 68 0.35 -4.05 -18.56
N ASP A 69 -0.92 -3.68 -18.37
CA ASP A 69 -2.12 -4.30 -18.98
C ASP A 69 -2.68 -3.48 -20.16
#